data_AF-A0A6B9FSA3-F1
#
_entry.id   AF-A0A6B9FSA3-F1
#
_cell.length_a   1.000
_cell.length_b   1.000
_cell.length_c   1.000
_cell.angle_alpha   90.00
_cell.angle_beta   90.00
_cell.angle_gamma   90.00
#
_symmetry.space_group_name_H-M   'P 1'
#
loop_
_entity.id
_entity.type
_entity.pdbx_description
1 polymer ?
#
loop_
_entity_poly.entity_id
_entity_poly.type
_entity_poly.pdbx_seq_one_letter_code
_entity_poly.pdbx_strand_id
1 'polypeptide(L)' 'MKLTLEPTDRIEAVQGTPCRVWSGTTDVGTPVLAWIPTVQPQTHDPDELAAFEQALREMPYRRQLASFDLRMVD' A
#
# COMPACT_ATOMS: atom_id res chain seq x y z
N MET A 1 -15.68 -12.53 8.70
CA MET A 1 -14.65 -12.75 7.68
C MET A 1 -13.42 -11.98 8.09
N LYS A 2 -12.32 -12.67 8.35
CA LYS A 2 -11.00 -12.05 8.60
C LYS A 2 -10.15 -12.12 7.34
N LEU A 3 -9.32 -11.11 7.12
CA LEU A 3 -8.38 -11.03 6.01
C LEU A 3 -6.98 -10.84 6.57
N THR A 4 -6.03 -11.64 6.09
CA THR A 4 -4.60 -11.40 6.31
C THR A 4 -4.02 -10.95 4.98
N LEU A 5 -3.40 -9.77 4.96
CA LEU A 5 -2.87 -9.14 3.74
C LEU A 5 -1.36 -8.96 3.87
N GLU A 6 -0.66 -9.18 2.76
CA GLU A 6 0.76 -8.94 2.60
C GLU A 6 1.00 -7.90 1.50
N PRO A 7 1.98 -7.00 1.69
CA PRO A 7 2.32 -6.00 0.68
C PRO A 7 2.90 -6.62 -0.58
N THR A 8 2.56 -6.03 -1.74
CA THR A 8 3.25 -6.33 -3.01
C THR A 8 4.02 -5.10 -3.50
N ASP A 9 4.80 -5.27 -4.57
CA ASP A 9 5.55 -4.19 -5.22
C ASP A 9 4.71 -3.34 -6.20
N ARG A 10 3.40 -3.59 -6.27
CA ARG A 10 2.48 -2.99 -7.25
C ARG A 10 1.71 -1.82 -6.67
N ILE A 11 1.58 -0.79 -7.51
CA ILE A 11 0.66 0.33 -7.33
C ILE A 11 -0.22 0.38 -8.58
N GLU A 12 -1.53 0.49 -8.38
CA GLU A 12 -2.53 0.53 -9.45
C GLU A 12 -3.54 1.65 -9.21
N ALA A 13 -4.01 2.28 -10.29
CA ALA A 13 -5.08 3.27 -10.18
C ALA A 13 -6.45 2.58 -10.17
N VAL A 14 -7.24 2.81 -9.12
CA VAL A 14 -8.65 2.41 -9.03
C VAL A 14 -9.49 3.67 -8.98
N GLN A 15 -10.37 3.84 -9.97
CA GLN A 15 -11.22 5.05 -10.09
C GLN A 15 -10.39 6.35 -10.03
N GLY A 16 -9.21 6.37 -10.68
CA GLY A 16 -8.30 7.51 -10.69
C GLY A 16 -7.46 7.71 -9.42
N THR A 17 -7.68 6.90 -8.37
CA THR A 17 -6.91 6.96 -7.12
C THR A 17 -5.77 5.93 -7.15
N PRO A 18 -4.50 6.34 -6.96
CA PRO A 18 -3.40 5.38 -6.84
C PRO A 18 -3.53 4.59 -5.54
N CYS A 19 -3.56 3.27 -5.67
CA CYS A 19 -3.73 2.33 -4.57
C CYS A 19 -2.56 1.35 -4.53
N ARG A 20 -2.09 1.02 -3.32
CA ARG A 20 -1.20 -0.13 -3.12
C ARG A 20 -1.98 -1.40 -3.36
N VAL A 21 -1.40 -2.35 -4.08
CA VAL A 21 -2.02 -3.67 -4.25
C VAL A 21 -1.44 -4.61 -3.22
N TRP A 22 -2.27 -5.12 -2.32
CA TRP A 22 -1.88 -6.13 -1.34
C TRP A 22 -2.58 -7.44 -1.66
N SER A 23 -1.89 -8.56 -1.46
CA SER A 23 -2.43 -9.91 -1.68
C SER A 23 -2.60 -10.62 -0.36
N GLY A 24 -3.59 -11.50 -0.27
CA GLY A 24 -3.79 -12.22 0.97
C GLY A 24 -4.79 -13.36 0.84
N THR A 25 -5.22 -13.83 1.99
CA THR A 25 -6.19 -14.92 2.11
C THR A 25 -7.21 -14.61 3.19
N THR A 26 -8.44 -15.06 2.95
CA THR A 26 -9.50 -15.10 3.96
C THR A 26 -9.24 -16.21 4.97
N ASP A 27 -9.92 -16.16 6.11
CA ASP A 27 -9.93 -17.22 7.13
C ASP A 27 -10.39 -18.60 6.62
N VAL A 28 -11.10 -18.66 5.49
CA VAL A 28 -11.54 -19.90 4.84
C VAL A 28 -10.67 -20.29 3.63
N GLY A 29 -9.54 -19.62 3.41
CA GLY A 29 -8.55 -19.98 2.39
C GLY A 29 -8.82 -19.39 1.00
N THR A 30 -9.85 -18.57 0.82
CA THR A 30 -10.07 -17.86 -0.46
C THR A 30 -8.99 -16.79 -0.67
N PRO A 31 -8.23 -16.81 -1.78
CA PRO A 31 -7.24 -15.78 -2.09
C PRO A 31 -7.92 -14.46 -2.48
N VAL A 32 -7.32 -13.34 -2.06
CA VAL A 32 -7.86 -11.99 -2.32
C VAL A 32 -6.76 -11.04 -2.79
N LEU A 33 -7.18 -10.04 -3.56
CA LEU A 33 -6.41 -8.82 -3.84
C LEU A 33 -7.16 -7.63 -3.25
N ALA A 34 -6.42 -6.74 -2.60
CA ALA A 34 -6.94 -5.53 -2.00
C ALA A 34 -6.21 -4.31 -2.56
N TRP A 35 -6.98 -3.30 -2.98
CA TRP A 35 -6.47 -2.01 -3.41
C TRP A 35 -6.58 -1.04 -2.24
N ILE A 36 -5.44 -0.68 -1.67
CA ILE A 36 -5.34 0.11 -0.45
C ILE A 36 -4.92 1.54 -0.81
N PRO A 37 -5.86 2.51 -0.85
CA PRO A 37 -5.52 3.91 -1.10
C PRO A 37 -4.81 4.55 0.10
N THR A 38 -5.04 4.04 1.32
CA THR A 38 -4.48 4.59 2.55
C THR A 38 -4.36 3.50 3.60
N VAL A 39 -3.26 3.52 4.37
CA VAL A 39 -3.04 2.66 5.55
C VAL A 39 -2.77 3.59 6.72
N GLN A 40 -3.49 3.41 7.83
CA GLN A 40 -3.34 4.23 9.03
C GLN A 40 -3.24 3.35 10.28
N PRO A 41 -2.22 3.51 11.13
CA PRO A 41 -2.12 2.80 12.40
C PRO A 41 -3.20 3.32 13.36
N GLN A 42 -3.82 2.43 14.14
CA GLN A 42 -4.88 2.75 15.09
C GLN A 42 -4.35 2.66 16.52
N THR A 43 -3.33 3.46 16.82
CA THR A 43 -2.66 3.53 18.13
C THR A 43 -2.29 4.97 18.46
N HIS A 44 -2.14 5.27 19.74
CA HIS A 44 -1.66 6.56 20.26
C HIS A 44 -0.23 6.48 20.81
N ASP A 45 0.36 5.29 20.81
CA ASP A 45 1.73 5.09 21.28
C ASP A 45 2.73 5.66 20.26
N PRO A 46 3.58 6.64 20.63
CA PRO A 46 4.51 7.26 19.71
C PRO A 46 5.55 6.28 19.14
N ASP A 47 5.95 5.25 19.90
CA ASP A 47 6.97 4.29 19.45
C ASP A 47 6.37 3.35 18.40
N GLU A 48 5.13 2.90 18.60
CA GLU A 48 4.40 2.10 17.60
C GLU A 48 4.13 2.88 16.31
N LEU A 49 3.80 4.18 16.44
CA LEU A 49 3.63 5.07 15.29
C LEU A 49 4.92 5.23 14.50
N ALA A 50 6.05 5.47 15.17
CA ALA A 50 7.35 5.59 14.53
C ALA A 50 7.78 4.30 13.82
N ALA A 51 7.58 3.15 14.47
CA ALA A 51 7.85 1.84 13.88
C ALA A 51 6.98 1.58 12.64
N PHE A 52 5.70 1.93 12.69
CA PHE A 52 4.79 1.82 11.54
C PHE A 52 5.22 2.70 10.37
N GLU A 53 5.57 3.96 10.61
CA GLU A 53 6.05 4.87 9.56
C GLU A 53 7.32 4.36 8.89
N GLN A 54 8.27 3.84 9.68
CA GLN A 54 9.48 3.24 9.15
C GLN A 54 9.17 2.03 8.27
N ALA A 55 8.36 1.09 8.78
CA ALA A 55 7.96 -0.09 8.01
C ALA A 55 7.25 0.28 6.70
N LEU A 56 6.41 1.32 6.71
CA LEU A 56 5.71 1.83 5.53
C LEU A 56 6.67 2.43 4.48
N ARG A 57 7.76 3.08 4.91
CA ARG A 57 8.81 3.63 4.01
C ARG A 57 9.67 2.54 3.39
N GLU A 58 9.93 1.46 4.12
CA GLU A 58 10.75 0.33 3.67
C GLU A 58 10.00 -0.63 2.74
N MET A 59 8.68 -0.44 2.57
CA MET A 59 7.88 -1.32 1.72
C MET A 59 8.38 -1.33 0.27
N PRO A 60 8.37 -2.50 -0.39
CA PRO A 60 8.73 -2.59 -1.79
C PRO A 60 7.73 -1.79 -2.62
N TYR A 61 8.21 -0.82 -3.39
CA TYR A 61 7.41 -0.18 -4.43
C TYR A 61 8.21 -0.09 -5.72
N ARG A 62 7.62 -0.51 -6.84
CA ARG A 62 8.14 -0.11 -8.15
C ARG A 62 7.68 1.31 -8.43
N ARG A 63 8.63 2.23 -8.58
CA ARG A 63 8.36 3.59 -9.05
C ARG A 63 7.81 3.51 -10.49
N GLN A 64 6.50 3.54 -10.65
CA GLN A 64 5.89 3.84 -11.93
C GLN A 64 6.02 5.35 -12.15
N LEU A 65 6.85 5.75 -13.12
CA LEU A 65 6.92 7.14 -13.56
C LEU A 65 5.55 7.52 -14.14
N ALA A 66 4.75 8.25 -13.37
CA ALA A 66 3.54 8.86 -13.90
C ALA A 66 3.94 9.98 -14.87
N SER A 67 3.25 10.08 -16.01
CA SER A 67 3.55 10.96 -17.15
C SER A 67 3.59 12.47 -16.86
N PHE A 68 3.32 12.89 -15.62
CA PHE A 68 3.43 14.29 -15.19
C PHE A 68 4.88 14.75 -14.96
N ASP A 69 5.84 13.82 -14.77
CA ASP A 69 7.26 14.14 -14.48
C ASP A 69 8.07 14.56 -15.73
N LEU A 70 7.45 14.57 -16.93
CA LEU A 70 8.10 14.99 -18.18
C LEU A 70 7.94 16.49 -18.50
N ARG A 71 7.20 17.24 -17.68
CA ARG A 71 6.92 18.68 -17.90
C ARG A 71 7.74 19.65 -17.04
N MET A 72 8.67 19.14 -16.22
CA MET A 72 9.58 19.96 -15.39
C MET A 72 11.05 19.84 -15.82
N VAL A 73 11.30 19.32 -17.03
CA VAL A 73 12.63 19.30 -17.65
C VAL A 73 12.62 20.29 -18.82
N ASP A 74 12.61 21.58 -18.48
CA ASP A 74 13.02 22.68 -19.36
C ASP A 74 13.55 23.83 -18.49
#